data_AF-A0A7W0PKY2-F1
#
_entry.id   AF-A0A7W0PKY2-F1
#
_cell.length_a   1.000
_cell.length_b   1.000
_cell.length_c   1.000
_cell.angle_alpha   90.00
_cell.angle_beta   90.00
_cell.angle_gamma   90.00
#
_symmetry.space_group_name_H-M   'P 1'
#
loop_
_entity.id
_entity.type
_entity.pdbx_description
1 polymer ?
#
loop_
_entity_poly.entity_id
_entity_poly.type
_entity_poly.pdbx_seq_one_letter_code
_entity_poly.pdbx_strand_id
1 'polypeptide(L)'
;MERTVPRLRAVAQALVPPIDGGRLRFRGGLVALPIFLVINLLYPLSLQQADWVETSAHLSYVAALAMLFGTIVGNGRMDLRRAGALGAALGTFVVLILTIYADSGGTLRERAAIVAVHVNNWLTQVVAGEAATDPTAFVLFLGASVWAASYMGSLALAREHRVWDAILLCGFCLVVNVSLALTSLIFDLVVFTLCTLVLLTR
;
A
#
# COMPACT_ATOMS: atom_id res chain seq x y z
N MET A 1 19.54 -41.33 0.01
CA MET A 1 18.74 -40.18 0.49
C MET A 1 18.92 -39.05 -0.50
N GLU A 2 18.08 -38.90 -1.53
CA GLU A 2 18.09 -37.74 -2.45
C GLU A 2 17.03 -37.95 -3.54
N ARG A 3 15.82 -37.37 -3.41
CA ARG A 3 14.83 -37.27 -4.52
C ARG A 3 13.56 -36.44 -4.23
N THR A 4 13.57 -35.49 -3.29
CA THR A 4 12.37 -34.69 -2.94
C THR A 4 12.39 -33.23 -3.41
N VAL A 5 13.49 -32.74 -3.97
CA VAL A 5 13.66 -31.30 -4.33
C VAL A 5 12.85 -30.80 -5.56
N PRO A 6 12.53 -31.57 -6.62
CA PRO A 6 12.00 -30.97 -7.85
C PRO A 6 10.54 -30.48 -7.75
N ARG A 7 9.72 -31.07 -6.88
CA ARG A 7 8.29 -30.68 -6.74
C ARG A 7 8.12 -29.33 -6.05
N LEU A 8 8.89 -29.05 -5.00
CA LEU A 8 8.82 -27.76 -4.29
C LEU A 8 9.24 -26.59 -5.19
N ARG A 9 10.26 -26.80 -6.03
CA ARG A 9 10.72 -25.76 -6.97
C ARG A 9 9.70 -25.49 -8.07
N ALA A 10 9.03 -26.53 -8.60
CA ALA A 10 7.97 -26.38 -9.59
C ALA A 10 6.72 -25.69 -9.02
N VAL A 11 6.33 -26.02 -7.77
CA VAL A 11 5.22 -25.34 -7.08
C VAL A 11 5.59 -23.89 -6.75
N ALA A 12 6.81 -23.63 -6.27
CA ALA A 12 7.30 -22.29 -6.02
C ALA A 12 7.39 -21.45 -7.30
N GLN A 13 7.82 -22.03 -8.43
CA GLN A 13 7.83 -21.36 -9.74
C GLN A 13 6.43 -21.15 -10.32
N ALA A 14 5.47 -22.02 -9.99
CA ALA A 14 4.07 -21.83 -10.36
C ALA A 14 3.39 -20.71 -9.56
N LEU A 15 3.76 -20.56 -8.28
CA LEU A 15 3.24 -19.52 -7.37
C LEU A 15 3.94 -18.17 -7.59
N VAL A 16 5.24 -18.17 -7.85
CA VAL A 16 6.08 -16.99 -8.06
C VAL A 16 6.87 -17.20 -9.35
N PRO A 17 6.33 -16.77 -10.52
CA PRO A 17 7.08 -16.88 -11.76
C PRO A 17 8.33 -16.00 -11.68
N PRO A 18 9.38 -16.35 -12.44
CA PRO A 18 10.68 -15.72 -12.30
C PRO A 18 10.60 -14.22 -12.59
N ILE A 19 11.02 -13.42 -11.60
CA ILE A 19 11.25 -11.99 -11.75
C ILE A 19 12.49 -11.83 -12.63
N ASP A 20 12.34 -11.13 -13.75
CA ASP A 20 13.43 -10.89 -14.68
C ASP A 20 14.31 -9.75 -14.14
N GLY A 21 15.37 -10.10 -13.41
CA GLY A 21 16.29 -9.15 -12.78
C GLY A 21 16.94 -8.17 -13.76
N GLY A 22 17.11 -8.58 -15.03
CA GLY A 22 17.63 -7.73 -16.10
C GLY A 22 16.65 -6.67 -16.60
N ARG A 23 15.36 -6.78 -16.20
CA ARG A 23 14.29 -5.82 -16.52
C ARG A 23 13.90 -4.94 -15.34
N LEU A 24 14.58 -5.04 -14.19
CA LEU A 24 14.39 -4.15 -13.05
C LEU A 24 14.94 -2.75 -13.37
N ARG A 25 14.25 -2.04 -14.26
CA ARG A 25 14.49 -0.63 -14.54
C ARG A 25 13.20 0.09 -14.28
N PHE A 26 13.25 1.15 -13.48
CA PHE A 26 12.12 2.07 -13.40
C PHE A 26 11.97 2.71 -14.77
N ARG A 27 10.91 2.34 -15.47
CA ARG A 27 10.83 2.63 -16.90
C ARG A 27 10.43 4.08 -17.22
N GLY A 28 10.15 4.91 -16.20
CA GLY A 28 10.08 6.37 -16.31
C GLY A 28 11.44 7.08 -16.26
N GLY A 29 12.55 6.33 -16.11
CA GLY A 29 13.89 6.90 -15.96
C GLY A 29 14.21 7.38 -14.55
N LEU A 30 15.48 7.69 -14.30
CA LEU A 30 15.98 8.06 -12.96
C LEU A 30 15.34 9.35 -12.41
N VAL A 31 14.85 10.23 -13.28
CA VAL A 31 14.22 11.51 -12.90
C VAL A 31 12.76 11.32 -12.50
N ALA A 32 12.03 10.39 -13.12
CA ALA A 32 10.62 10.16 -12.79
C ALA A 32 10.46 9.36 -11.49
N LEU A 33 11.46 8.59 -11.07
CA LEU A 33 11.43 7.81 -9.82
C LEU A 33 11.25 8.68 -8.56
N PRO A 34 12.06 9.73 -8.31
CA PRO A 34 11.86 10.59 -7.14
C PRO A 34 10.53 11.35 -7.21
N ILE A 35 10.07 11.77 -8.40
CA ILE A 35 8.77 12.44 -8.56
C ILE A 35 7.63 11.48 -8.20
N PHE A 36 7.69 10.26 -8.70
CA PHE A 36 6.70 9.22 -8.42
C PHE A 36 6.68 8.81 -6.94
N LEU A 37 7.86 8.76 -6.30
CA LEU A 37 7.98 8.53 -4.87
C LEU A 37 7.27 9.64 -4.08
N VAL A 38 7.50 10.91 -4.42
CA VAL A 38 6.83 12.04 -3.77
C VAL A 38 5.31 11.93 -3.94
N ILE A 39 4.82 11.71 -5.17
CA ILE A 39 3.38 11.55 -5.45
C ILE A 39 2.76 10.43 -4.60
N ASN A 40 3.44 9.29 -4.47
CA ASN A 40 2.94 8.16 -3.68
C ASN A 40 2.93 8.44 -2.19
N LEU A 41 3.88 9.22 -1.67
CA LEU A 41 3.99 9.52 -0.26
C LEU A 41 3.03 10.64 0.19
N LEU A 42 2.55 11.49 -0.72
CA LEU A 42 1.63 12.57 -0.35
C LEU A 42 0.32 12.06 0.24
N TYR A 43 -0.24 10.97 -0.26
CA TYR A 43 -1.45 10.39 0.31
C TYR A 43 -1.26 9.92 1.78
N PRO A 44 -0.33 9.01 2.11
CA PRO A 44 -0.13 8.58 3.51
C PRO A 44 0.37 9.71 4.41
N LEU A 45 1.14 10.67 3.90
CA LEU A 45 1.54 11.85 4.69
C LEU A 45 0.33 12.73 5.01
N SER A 46 -0.58 12.94 4.06
CA SER A 46 -1.82 13.68 4.33
C SER A 46 -2.71 12.98 5.35
N LEU A 47 -2.69 11.64 5.41
CA LEU A 47 -3.40 10.88 6.44
C LEU A 47 -2.78 11.08 7.83
N GLN A 48 -1.46 11.23 7.91
CA GLN A 48 -0.76 11.53 9.16
C GLN A 48 -1.04 12.96 9.63
N GLN A 49 -0.99 13.93 8.71
CA GLN A 49 -1.29 15.34 9.00
C GLN A 49 -2.78 15.60 9.32
N ALA A 50 -3.67 14.70 8.89
CA ALA A 50 -5.09 14.78 9.23
C ALA A 50 -5.37 14.41 10.70
N ASP A 51 -4.39 13.84 11.41
CA ASP A 51 -4.49 13.39 12.80
C ASP A 51 -5.74 12.52 13.05
N TRP A 52 -6.09 11.69 12.06
CA TRP A 52 -7.21 10.75 12.17
C TRP A 52 -7.01 9.75 13.32
N VAL A 53 -5.78 9.26 13.50
CA VAL A 53 -5.38 8.30 14.53
C VAL A 53 -3.91 8.54 14.90
N GLU A 54 -3.59 8.47 16.20
CA GLU A 54 -2.23 8.71 16.72
C GLU A 54 -1.16 7.77 16.12
N THR A 55 -1.54 6.54 15.76
CA THR A 55 -0.61 5.51 15.21
C THR A 55 -0.48 5.53 13.69
N SER A 56 -0.74 6.64 13.00
CA SER A 56 -0.75 6.72 11.53
C SER A 56 0.64 6.74 10.85
N ALA A 57 1.73 6.91 11.61
CA ALA A 57 3.10 7.03 11.06
C ALA A 57 3.53 5.83 10.18
N HIS A 58 3.02 4.64 10.47
CA HIS A 58 3.37 3.43 9.72
C HIS A 58 2.79 3.40 8.30
N LEU A 59 1.79 4.23 7.97
CA LEU A 59 1.17 4.29 6.65
C LEU A 59 2.17 4.69 5.55
N SER A 60 3.18 5.50 5.86
CA SER A 60 4.25 5.84 4.91
C SER A 60 5.11 4.61 4.58
N TYR A 61 5.34 3.71 5.55
CA TYR A 61 6.04 2.45 5.30
C TYR A 61 5.19 1.50 4.46
N VAL A 62 3.87 1.46 4.68
CA VAL A 62 2.93 0.69 3.84
C VAL A 62 3.03 1.15 2.38
N ALA A 63 2.99 2.45 2.12
CA ALA A 63 3.13 3.00 0.76
C ALA A 63 4.48 2.67 0.12
N ALA A 64 5.57 2.81 0.87
CA ALA A 64 6.91 2.49 0.37
C ALA A 64 7.05 1.01 -0.01
N LEU A 65 6.55 0.11 0.83
CA LEU A 65 6.54 -1.33 0.54
C LEU A 65 5.62 -1.65 -0.64
N ALA A 66 4.42 -1.07 -0.69
CA ALA A 66 3.49 -1.24 -1.80
C ALA A 66 4.11 -0.82 -3.14
N MET A 67 4.80 0.34 -3.16
CA MET A 67 5.52 0.84 -4.33
C MET A 67 6.64 -0.12 -4.75
N LEU A 68 7.43 -0.62 -3.79
CA LEU A 68 8.50 -1.58 -4.05
C LEU A 68 7.94 -2.87 -4.66
N PHE A 69 6.95 -3.48 -4.00
CA PHE A 69 6.35 -4.73 -4.45
C PHE A 69 5.63 -4.58 -5.78
N GLY A 70 4.86 -3.51 -5.99
CA GLY A 70 4.19 -3.28 -7.27
C GLY A 70 5.18 -3.04 -8.41
N THR A 71 6.31 -2.37 -8.15
CA THR A 71 7.39 -2.22 -9.13
C THR A 71 8.04 -3.58 -9.45
N ILE A 72 8.31 -4.41 -8.45
CA ILE A 72 8.91 -5.75 -8.65
C ILE A 72 7.96 -6.66 -9.45
N VAL A 73 6.69 -6.75 -9.02
CA VAL A 73 5.67 -7.58 -9.69
C VAL A 73 5.36 -7.02 -11.09
N GLY A 74 5.42 -5.71 -11.25
CA GLY A 74 5.20 -5.03 -12.52
C GLY A 74 6.28 -5.31 -13.56
N ASN A 75 7.54 -5.38 -13.16
CA ASN A 75 8.62 -5.77 -14.07
C ASN A 75 8.67 -7.29 -14.34
N GLY A 76 7.91 -8.09 -13.58
CA GLY A 76 7.79 -9.53 -13.76
C GLY A 76 6.91 -9.96 -14.94
N ARG A 77 6.79 -11.28 -15.14
CA ARG A 77 6.00 -11.90 -16.22
C ARG A 77 4.63 -12.42 -15.76
N MET A 78 4.21 -12.10 -14.54
CA MET A 78 2.89 -12.50 -14.02
C MET A 78 1.78 -11.90 -14.88
N ASP A 79 0.71 -12.64 -15.15
CA ASP A 79 -0.52 -12.05 -15.67
C ASP A 79 -1.14 -11.09 -14.65
N LEU A 80 -2.05 -10.21 -15.10
CA LEU A 80 -2.61 -9.17 -14.25
C LEU A 80 -3.45 -9.73 -13.09
N ARG A 81 -4.16 -10.85 -13.31
CA ARG A 81 -4.98 -11.48 -12.25
C ARG A 81 -4.13 -12.03 -11.12
N ARG A 82 -3.06 -12.77 -11.44
CA ARG A 82 -2.13 -13.28 -10.42
C ARG A 82 -1.36 -12.16 -9.74
N ALA A 83 -0.97 -11.11 -10.48
CA ALA A 83 -0.35 -9.93 -9.89
C ALA A 83 -1.30 -9.23 -8.90
N GLY A 84 -2.58 -9.09 -9.24
CA GLY A 84 -3.60 -8.54 -8.35
C GLY A 84 -3.79 -9.40 -7.10
N ALA A 85 -3.95 -10.72 -7.26
CA ALA A 85 -4.12 -11.64 -6.14
C ALA A 85 -2.90 -11.67 -5.20
N LEU A 86 -1.68 -11.69 -5.76
CA LEU A 86 -0.45 -11.60 -4.99
C LEU A 86 -0.37 -10.25 -4.25
N GLY A 87 -0.70 -9.15 -4.94
CA GLY A 87 -0.72 -7.81 -4.35
C GLY A 87 -1.71 -7.69 -3.20
N ALA A 88 -2.90 -8.29 -3.32
CA ALA A 88 -3.88 -8.33 -2.25
C ALA A 88 -3.37 -9.14 -1.05
N ALA A 89 -2.83 -10.34 -1.28
CA ALA A 89 -2.30 -11.19 -0.21
C ALA A 89 -1.12 -10.52 0.53
N LEU A 90 -0.18 -9.94 -0.22
CA LEU A 90 0.94 -9.19 0.34
C LEU A 90 0.46 -7.94 1.08
N GLY A 91 -0.54 -7.24 0.56
CA GLY A 91 -1.12 -6.06 1.19
C GLY A 91 -1.77 -6.37 2.51
N THR A 92 -2.61 -7.40 2.57
CA THR A 92 -3.20 -7.88 3.81
C THR A 92 -2.11 -8.20 4.83
N PHE A 93 -1.06 -8.93 4.42
CA PHE A 93 0.04 -9.27 5.31
C PHE A 93 0.82 -8.04 5.80
N VAL A 94 1.21 -7.14 4.90
CA VAL A 94 2.02 -5.94 5.21
C VAL A 94 1.25 -4.95 6.08
N VAL A 95 -0.02 -4.69 5.76
CA VAL A 95 -0.85 -3.79 6.55
C VAL A 95 -1.03 -4.35 7.95
N LEU A 96 -1.42 -5.63 8.08
CA LEU A 96 -1.59 -6.27 9.39
C LEU A 96 -0.30 -6.25 10.21
N ILE A 97 0.84 -6.66 9.64
CA ILE A 97 2.08 -6.75 10.39
C ILE A 97 2.56 -5.36 10.84
N LEU A 98 2.47 -4.35 9.99
CA LEU A 98 2.86 -2.98 10.34
C LEU A 98 1.92 -2.37 11.38
N THR A 99 0.62 -2.62 11.31
CA THR A 99 -0.33 -2.20 12.33
C THR A 99 -0.05 -2.89 13.67
N ILE A 100 0.27 -4.19 13.68
CA ILE A 100 0.69 -4.92 14.88
C ILE A 100 1.98 -4.33 15.48
N TYR A 101 2.94 -3.96 14.63
CA TYR A 101 4.20 -3.35 15.09
C TYR A 101 4.07 -1.91 15.56
N ALA A 102 3.06 -1.18 15.08
CA ALA A 102 2.80 0.20 15.47
C ALA A 102 2.38 0.33 16.94
N ASP A 103 1.82 -0.74 17.53
CA ASP A 103 1.47 -0.77 18.95
C ASP A 103 2.72 -0.94 19.85
N SER A 104 2.77 -0.18 20.94
CA SER A 104 3.95 -0.05 21.80
C SER A 104 3.82 -0.87 23.09
N GLY A 105 3.93 -2.20 23.00
CA GLY A 105 3.97 -3.03 24.21
C GLY A 105 4.03 -4.54 23.95
N GLY A 106 4.57 -5.29 24.90
CA GLY A 106 4.47 -6.75 24.90
C GLY A 106 5.17 -7.50 23.75
N THR A 107 4.95 -8.81 23.70
CA THR A 107 5.43 -9.70 22.64
C THR A 107 4.63 -9.54 21.34
N LEU A 108 5.17 -9.97 20.19
CA LEU A 108 4.45 -9.92 18.90
C LEU A 108 3.09 -10.64 18.98
N ARG A 109 3.02 -11.73 19.74
CA ARG A 109 1.79 -12.51 19.96
C ARG A 109 0.74 -11.71 20.73
N GLU A 110 1.16 -10.98 21.77
CA GLU A 110 0.25 -10.12 22.54
C GLU A 110 -0.29 -8.98 21.67
N ARG A 111 0.57 -8.30 20.91
CA ARG A 111 0.14 -7.25 19.98
C ARG A 111 -0.84 -7.76 18.93
N ALA A 112 -0.56 -8.93 18.34
CA ALA A 112 -1.46 -9.56 17.40
C ALA A 112 -2.81 -9.92 18.02
N ALA A 113 -2.82 -10.39 19.27
CA ALA A 113 -4.05 -10.67 20.01
C ALA A 113 -4.85 -9.38 20.30
N ILE A 114 -4.17 -8.28 20.66
CA ILE A 114 -4.80 -6.97 20.88
C ILE A 114 -5.50 -6.49 19.61
N VAL A 115 -4.79 -6.47 18.48
CA VAL A 115 -5.38 -6.08 17.18
C VAL A 115 -6.58 -6.95 16.84
N ALA A 116 -6.50 -8.27 17.07
CA ALA A 116 -7.63 -9.17 16.81
C ALA A 116 -8.84 -8.88 17.70
N VAL A 117 -8.62 -8.58 18.99
CA VAL A 117 -9.69 -8.20 19.93
C VAL A 117 -10.33 -6.88 19.51
N HIS A 118 -9.53 -5.87 19.17
CA HIS A 118 -10.01 -4.57 18.71
C HIS A 118 -10.89 -4.68 17.46
N VAL A 119 -10.43 -5.45 16.46
CA VAL A 119 -11.22 -5.70 15.24
C VAL A 119 -12.51 -6.47 15.54
N ASN A 120 -12.46 -7.48 16.42
CA ASN A 120 -13.66 -8.23 16.83
C ASN A 120 -14.68 -7.35 17.57
N ASN A 121 -14.22 -6.48 18.46
CA ASN A 121 -15.06 -5.55 19.20
C ASN A 121 -15.72 -4.55 18.25
N TRP A 122 -14.94 -3.96 17.34
CA TRP A 122 -15.46 -3.08 16.30
C TRP A 122 -16.56 -3.78 15.46
N LEU A 123 -16.32 -5.02 15.02
CA LEU A 123 -17.29 -5.78 14.24
C LEU A 123 -18.58 -6.04 15.03
N THR A 124 -18.45 -6.39 16.30
CA THR A 124 -19.59 -6.65 17.19
C THR A 124 -20.44 -5.39 17.38
N GLN A 125 -19.80 -4.23 17.59
CA GLN A 125 -20.47 -2.93 17.71
C GLN A 125 -21.21 -2.56 16.42
N VAL A 126 -20.57 -2.71 15.26
CA VAL A 126 -21.18 -2.43 13.96
C VAL A 126 -22.41 -3.32 13.71
N VAL A 127 -22.31 -4.62 14.00
CA VAL A 127 -23.43 -5.56 13.84
C VAL A 127 -24.56 -5.25 14.82
N ALA A 128 -24.25 -4.74 16.01
CA ALA A 128 -25.23 -4.27 16.99
C ALA A 128 -25.86 -2.91 16.62
N GLY A 129 -25.39 -2.23 15.57
CA GLY A 129 -25.84 -0.89 15.19
C GLY A 129 -25.31 0.21 16.10
N GLU A 130 -24.30 -0.09 16.91
CA GLU A 130 -23.64 0.87 17.81
C GLU A 130 -22.55 1.66 17.07
N ALA A 131 -22.28 2.87 17.58
CA ALA A 131 -21.15 3.65 17.10
C ALA A 131 -19.85 3.00 17.59
N ALA A 132 -19.07 2.44 16.65
CA ALA A 132 -17.82 1.78 17.00
C ALA A 132 -16.76 2.81 17.42
N THR A 133 -16.13 2.58 18.58
CA THR A 133 -15.17 3.52 19.18
C THR A 133 -13.72 3.16 18.91
N ASP A 134 -13.45 1.94 18.48
CA ASP A 134 -12.10 1.44 18.25
C ASP A 134 -11.54 1.90 16.89
N PRO A 135 -10.40 2.63 16.85
CA PRO A 135 -9.83 3.13 15.61
C PRO A 135 -9.13 2.05 14.78
N THR A 136 -8.88 0.85 15.32
CA THR A 136 -8.04 -0.18 14.69
C THR A 136 -8.59 -0.61 13.32
N ALA A 137 -9.90 -0.83 13.20
CA ALA A 137 -10.51 -1.19 11.93
C ALA A 137 -10.38 -0.07 10.88
N PHE A 138 -10.47 1.19 11.33
CA PHE A 138 -10.26 2.36 10.47
C PHE A 138 -8.80 2.47 10.01
N VAL A 139 -7.82 2.26 10.90
CA VAL A 139 -6.39 2.20 10.56
C VAL A 139 -6.11 1.11 9.52
N LEU A 140 -6.67 -0.09 9.70
CA LEU A 140 -6.52 -1.19 8.74
C LEU A 140 -7.13 -0.85 7.38
N PHE A 141 -8.29 -0.16 7.36
CA PHE A 141 -8.90 0.33 6.14
C PHE A 141 -8.02 1.37 5.42
N LEU A 142 -7.49 2.36 6.15
CA LEU A 142 -6.56 3.36 5.61
C LEU A 142 -5.26 2.72 5.12
N GLY A 143 -4.71 1.74 5.85
CA GLY A 143 -3.55 0.97 5.41
C GLY A 143 -3.83 0.21 4.11
N ALA A 144 -5.00 -0.42 4.01
CA ALA A 144 -5.41 -1.14 2.81
C ALA A 144 -5.60 -0.19 1.61
N SER A 145 -6.19 1.00 1.79
CA SER A 145 -6.34 1.98 0.71
C SER A 145 -4.99 2.52 0.24
N VAL A 146 -4.09 2.85 1.16
CA VAL A 146 -2.71 3.27 0.86
C VAL A 146 -1.99 2.18 0.08
N TRP A 147 -2.03 0.93 0.57
CA TRP A 147 -1.43 -0.20 -0.12
C TRP A 147 -2.00 -0.35 -1.53
N ALA A 148 -3.33 -0.39 -1.67
CA ALA A 148 -4.00 -0.59 -2.94
C ALA A 148 -3.61 0.51 -3.95
N ALA A 149 -3.65 1.77 -3.53
CA ALA A 149 -3.30 2.91 -4.37
C ALA A 149 -1.84 2.85 -4.85
N SER A 150 -0.90 2.69 -3.92
CA SER A 150 0.53 2.66 -4.25
C SER A 150 0.96 1.40 -5.00
N TYR A 151 0.38 0.24 -4.66
CA TYR A 151 0.66 -1.02 -5.36
C TYR A 151 0.14 -0.99 -6.78
N MET A 152 -1.13 -0.62 -6.99
CA MET A 152 -1.70 -0.58 -8.34
C MET A 152 -1.00 0.48 -9.20
N GLY A 153 -0.68 1.65 -8.62
CA GLY A 153 0.02 2.68 -9.37
C GLY A 153 1.43 2.28 -9.78
N SER A 154 2.20 1.69 -8.87
CA SER A 154 3.54 1.19 -9.19
C SER A 154 3.51 0.01 -10.16
N LEU A 155 2.53 -0.88 -10.03
CA LEU A 155 2.29 -2.00 -10.94
C LEU A 155 1.99 -1.52 -12.37
N ALA A 156 1.05 -0.59 -12.52
CA ALA A 156 0.64 -0.02 -13.82
C ALA A 156 1.79 0.74 -14.47
N LEU A 157 2.52 1.54 -13.68
CA LEU A 157 3.66 2.30 -14.17
C LEU A 157 4.81 1.39 -14.64
N ALA A 158 5.12 0.33 -13.88
CA ALA A 158 6.17 -0.61 -14.23
C ALA A 158 5.81 -1.49 -15.44
N ARG A 159 4.53 -1.84 -15.64
CA ARG A 159 4.07 -2.71 -16.74
C ARG A 159 3.80 -1.96 -18.04
N GLU A 160 2.95 -0.97 -17.96
CA GLU A 160 2.29 -0.35 -19.12
C GLU A 160 2.77 1.09 -19.35
N HIS A 161 3.62 1.63 -18.46
CA HIS A 161 4.01 3.05 -18.46
C HIS A 161 2.83 4.02 -18.39
N ARG A 162 1.70 3.54 -17.86
CA ARG A 162 0.48 4.34 -17.73
C ARG A 162 0.55 5.19 -16.48
N VAL A 163 1.21 6.34 -16.63
CA VAL A 163 1.34 7.37 -15.58
C VAL A 163 -0.03 7.74 -15.02
N TRP A 164 -1.06 7.86 -15.88
CA TRP A 164 -2.43 8.17 -15.46
C TRP A 164 -3.00 7.21 -14.43
N ASP A 165 -2.89 5.91 -14.64
CA ASP A 165 -3.41 4.90 -13.71
C ASP A 165 -2.74 5.00 -12.33
N ALA A 166 -1.47 5.42 -12.33
CA ALA A 166 -0.68 5.56 -11.12
C ALA A 166 -1.01 6.81 -10.31
N ILE A 167 -1.50 7.85 -10.98
CA ILE A 167 -1.85 9.13 -10.35
C ILE A 167 -3.32 9.15 -9.94
N LEU A 168 -4.22 8.61 -10.77
CA LEU A 168 -5.66 8.76 -10.55
C LEU A 168 -6.13 8.18 -9.23
N LEU A 169 -5.67 6.98 -8.86
CA LEU A 169 -6.12 6.35 -7.62
C LEU A 169 -5.53 7.02 -6.37
N CYS A 170 -4.22 7.29 -6.36
CA CYS A 170 -3.60 8.04 -5.26
C CYS A 170 -4.19 9.45 -5.13
N GLY A 171 -4.41 10.14 -6.24
CA GLY A 171 -4.99 11.48 -6.28
C GLY A 171 -6.44 11.50 -5.82
N PHE A 172 -7.25 10.50 -6.23
CA PHE A 172 -8.61 10.33 -5.73
C PHE A 172 -8.63 10.15 -4.21
N CYS A 173 -7.81 9.23 -3.69
CA CYS A 173 -7.70 9.01 -2.25
C CYS A 173 -7.25 10.26 -1.49
N LEU A 174 -6.29 11.02 -2.04
CA LEU A 174 -5.85 12.29 -1.47
C LEU A 174 -6.98 13.33 -1.45
N VAL A 175 -7.71 13.51 -2.56
CA VAL A 175 -8.83 14.46 -2.64
C VAL A 175 -9.94 14.10 -1.65
N VAL A 176 -10.28 12.82 -1.54
CA VAL A 176 -11.25 12.35 -0.54
C VAL A 176 -10.76 12.66 0.87
N ASN A 177 -9.49 12.39 1.18
CA ASN A 177 -8.93 12.70 2.49
C ASN A 177 -8.98 14.21 2.80
N VAL A 178 -8.52 15.05 1.87
CA VAL A 178 -8.57 16.52 1.99
C VAL A 178 -10.00 17.02 2.19
N SER A 179 -10.99 16.39 1.56
CA SER A 179 -12.40 16.80 1.66
C SER A 179 -13.03 16.44 3.02
N LEU A 180 -12.50 15.44 3.72
CA LEU A 180 -13.03 14.94 4.98
C LEU A 180 -12.24 15.43 6.20
N ALA A 181 -10.97 15.78 6.01
CA ALA A 181 -10.11 16.24 7.09
C ALA A 181 -10.58 17.59 7.66
N LEU A 182 -10.42 17.74 8.98
CA LEU A 182 -10.70 18.99 9.68
C LEU A 182 -9.49 19.95 9.64
N THR A 183 -8.31 19.44 9.26
CA THR A 183 -7.07 20.21 9.10
C THR A 183 -6.86 20.63 7.64
N SER A 184 -6.14 21.74 7.43
CA SER A 184 -5.83 22.21 6.09
C SER A 184 -4.73 21.36 5.45
N LEU A 185 -5.11 20.56 4.45
CA LEU A 185 -4.21 19.70 3.67
C LEU A 185 -3.98 20.22 2.24
N ILE A 186 -4.26 21.52 2.00
CA ILE A 186 -4.14 22.16 0.68
C ILE A 186 -2.71 22.06 0.14
N PHE A 187 -1.71 22.14 1.03
CA PHE A 187 -0.31 22.04 0.64
C PHE A 187 -0.01 20.69 -0.05
N ASP A 188 -0.46 19.57 0.53
CA ASP A 188 -0.26 18.25 -0.07
C ASP A 188 -0.90 18.16 -1.45
N LEU A 189 -2.10 18.71 -1.62
CA LEU A 189 -2.81 18.73 -2.91
C LEU A 189 -2.08 19.57 -3.96
N VAL A 190 -1.53 20.73 -3.57
CA VAL A 190 -0.73 21.58 -4.48
C VAL A 190 0.54 20.86 -4.91
N VAL A 191 1.29 20.28 -3.97
CA VAL A 191 2.51 19.52 -4.29
C VAL A 191 2.18 18.32 -5.17
N PHE A 192 1.09 17.60 -4.89
CA PHE A 192 0.63 16.46 -5.68
C PHE A 192 0.34 16.88 -7.13
N THR A 193 -0.37 17.99 -7.29
CA THR A 193 -0.75 18.53 -8.61
C THR A 193 0.48 18.96 -9.40
N LEU A 194 1.42 19.69 -8.78
CA LEU A 194 2.65 20.12 -9.44
C LEU A 194 3.52 18.92 -9.84
N CYS A 195 3.74 17.97 -8.94
CA CYS A 195 4.50 16.75 -9.25
C CYS A 195 3.83 15.93 -10.36
N THR A 196 2.50 15.84 -10.36
CA THR A 196 1.70 15.19 -11.41
C THR A 196 1.92 15.84 -12.77
N LEU A 197 1.84 17.17 -12.86
CA LEU A 197 2.07 17.91 -14.11
C LEU A 197 3.51 17.71 -14.63
N VAL A 198 4.50 17.73 -13.75
CA VAL A 198 5.89 17.45 -14.13
C VAL A 198 6.04 16.00 -14.59
N LEU A 199 5.40 15.05 -13.93
CA LEU A 199 5.48 13.63 -14.32
C LEU A 199 4.81 13.36 -15.67
N LEU A 200 3.70 14.04 -15.98
CA LEU A 200 2.97 13.91 -17.25
C LEU A 200 3.70 14.54 -18.44
N THR A 201 4.65 15.46 -18.20
CA THR A 201 5.42 16.13 -19.26
C THR A 201 6.77 15.47 -19.55
N ARG A 202 7.07 14.35 -18.89
CA ARG A 202 8.32 13.57 -19.03
C ARG A 202 8.07 12.26 -19.76
#